data_AF-A0A9D5E0B8-F1
#
_entry.id   AF-A0A9D5E0B8-F1
#
_cell.length_a   1.000
_cell.length_b   1.000
_cell.length_c   1.000
_cell.angle_alpha   90.00
_cell.angle_beta   90.00
_cell.angle_gamma   90.00
#
_symmetry.space_group_name_H-M   'P 1'
#
loop_
_entity.id
_entity.type
_entity.pdbx_description
1 polymer ?
#
loop_
_entity_poly.entity_id
_entity_poly.type
_entity_poly.pdbx_seq_one_letter_code
_entity_poly.pdbx_strand_id
1 'polypeptide(L)'
;MARVSSREILWNTISKTCFQDRVMPYAYWVRAINDSDHHEHKKVLNQSVSMLTGSDFVRLLGERKFADIWKGIRDDVDCNRTAGRQGKVILDGLWSWVMTGFAFGNQNINIDKPMSRQLKLTYLDICQYSARNIYQVARDINRPYNRVYDDVKRLQEIGLIKALPSIQAGRKVTLLSAA
;
A
#
# COMPACT_ATOMS: atom_id res chain seq x y z
N MET A 1 3.95 34.16 -19.27
CA MET A 1 4.43 32.80 -18.89
C MET A 1 3.24 32.00 -18.41
N ALA A 2 2.83 30.94 -19.11
CA ALA A 2 1.74 30.08 -18.66
C ALA A 2 2.18 29.35 -17.37
N ARG A 3 1.37 29.40 -16.32
CA ARG A 3 1.62 28.65 -15.08
C ARG A 3 1.52 27.16 -15.42
N VAL A 4 2.66 26.48 -15.41
CA VAL A 4 2.73 25.02 -15.55
C VAL A 4 1.97 24.40 -14.38
N SER A 5 1.04 23.49 -14.66
CA SER A 5 0.23 22.88 -13.61
C SER A 5 1.09 22.00 -12.71
N SER A 6 0.71 21.83 -11.44
CA SER A 6 1.44 20.96 -10.49
C SER A 6 1.59 19.51 -10.99
N ARG A 7 0.68 19.06 -11.88
CA ARG A 7 0.73 17.74 -12.52
C ARG A 7 1.77 17.68 -13.64
N GLU A 8 1.91 18.73 -14.44
CA GLU A 8 2.96 18.82 -15.46
C GLU A 8 4.35 18.93 -14.84
N ILE A 9 4.49 19.61 -13.70
CA ILE A 9 5.74 19.64 -12.94
C ILE A 9 6.11 18.23 -12.47
N LEU A 10 5.16 17.51 -11.85
CA LEU A 10 5.37 16.11 -11.47
C LEU A 10 5.75 15.25 -12.67
N TRP A 11 5.00 15.39 -13.77
CA TRP A 11 5.24 14.65 -15.00
C TRP A 11 6.65 14.87 -15.55
N ASN A 12 7.15 16.11 -15.54
CA ASN A 12 8.50 16.42 -16.00
C ASN A 12 9.60 15.74 -15.15
N THR A 13 9.33 15.50 -13.87
CA THR A 13 10.25 14.78 -12.98
C THR A 13 10.28 13.28 -13.27
N ILE A 14 9.13 12.65 -13.50
CA ILE A 14 9.00 11.18 -13.57
C ILE A 14 9.02 10.62 -15.00
N SER A 15 8.66 11.42 -16.00
CA SER A 15 8.53 10.98 -17.39
C SER A 15 9.84 10.48 -17.98
N LYS A 16 10.97 11.13 -17.67
CA LYS A 16 12.31 10.72 -18.11
C LYS A 16 12.71 9.35 -17.57
N THR A 17 12.27 9.02 -16.36
CA THR A 17 12.55 7.72 -15.75
C THR A 17 11.63 6.62 -16.29
N CYS A 18 10.36 6.94 -16.53
CA CYS A 18 9.35 5.98 -16.99
C CYS A 18 9.44 5.70 -18.50
N PHE A 19 9.79 6.69 -19.30
CA PHE A 19 9.84 6.63 -20.77
C PHE A 19 11.23 7.02 -21.27
N GLN A 20 12.26 6.28 -20.85
CA GLN A 20 13.68 6.57 -21.13
C GLN A 20 13.98 6.73 -22.63
N ASP A 21 13.26 5.98 -23.47
CA ASP A 21 13.50 5.95 -24.93
C ASP A 21 12.86 7.12 -25.69
N ARG A 22 12.02 7.95 -25.04
CA ARG A 22 11.31 9.03 -25.74
C ARG A 22 10.85 10.16 -24.83
N VAL A 23 10.87 11.37 -25.37
CA VAL A 23 10.20 12.51 -24.74
C VAL A 23 8.69 12.30 -24.85
N MET A 24 8.04 12.01 -23.73
CA MET A 24 6.59 11.82 -23.65
C MET A 24 5.93 13.08 -23.08
N PRO A 25 5.17 13.87 -23.87
CA PRO A 25 4.42 15.00 -23.35
C PRO A 25 3.29 14.54 -22.41
N TYR A 26 3.03 15.29 -21.34
CA TYR A 26 1.96 14.97 -20.37
C TYR A 26 0.60 14.83 -21.06
N ALA A 27 0.26 15.76 -21.96
CA ALA A 27 -1.00 15.71 -22.71
C ALA A 27 -1.13 14.45 -23.59
N TYR A 28 -0.02 13.98 -24.16
CA TYR A 28 -0.01 12.74 -24.94
C TYR A 28 -0.25 11.54 -24.04
N TRP A 29 0.44 11.47 -22.89
CA TRP A 29 0.21 10.41 -21.91
C TRP A 29 -1.23 10.37 -21.43
N VAL A 30 -1.80 11.52 -21.05
CA VAL A 30 -3.20 11.62 -20.61
C VAL A 30 -4.15 11.15 -21.71
N ARG A 31 -3.90 11.52 -22.97
CA ARG A 31 -4.71 11.08 -24.11
C ARG A 31 -4.60 9.57 -24.30
N ALA A 32 -3.39 9.02 -24.31
CA ALA A 32 -3.15 7.60 -24.49
C ALA A 32 -3.77 6.76 -23.36
N ILE A 33 -3.86 7.27 -22.13
CA ILE A 33 -4.51 6.56 -21.02
C ILE A 33 -6.05 6.67 -21.07
N ASN A 34 -6.61 7.82 -21.46
CA ASN A 34 -8.06 8.02 -21.47
C ASN A 34 -8.76 7.39 -22.67
N ASP A 35 -8.03 7.20 -23.77
CA ASP A 35 -8.56 6.72 -25.05
C ASP A 35 -8.05 5.29 -25.29
N SER A 36 -8.94 4.29 -25.13
CA SER A 36 -8.62 2.88 -25.35
C SER A 36 -8.32 2.56 -26.81
N ASP A 37 -8.87 3.36 -27.74
CA ASP A 37 -8.65 3.19 -29.19
C ASP A 37 -7.34 3.86 -29.64
N HIS A 38 -6.65 4.56 -28.73
CA HIS A 38 -5.35 5.12 -29.02
C HIS A 38 -4.35 4.01 -29.36
N HIS A 39 -3.69 4.11 -30.52
CA HIS A 39 -2.75 3.11 -31.03
C HIS A 39 -1.66 2.68 -30.02
N GLU A 40 -1.25 3.58 -29.11
CA GLU A 40 -0.28 3.26 -28.05
C GLU A 40 -0.88 3.00 -26.66
N HIS A 41 -2.21 2.94 -26.52
CA HIS A 41 -2.90 2.82 -25.23
C HIS A 41 -2.26 1.73 -24.37
N LYS A 42 -2.24 0.49 -24.87
CA LYS A 42 -1.71 -0.67 -24.14
C LYS A 42 -0.24 -0.51 -23.78
N LYS A 43 0.58 0.01 -24.70
CA LYS A 43 2.02 0.19 -24.46
C LYS A 43 2.28 1.23 -23.37
N VAL A 44 1.60 2.39 -23.45
CA VAL A 44 1.73 3.48 -22.49
C VAL A 44 1.17 3.06 -21.13
N LEU A 45 0.01 2.42 -21.10
CA LEU A 45 -0.61 1.91 -19.87
C LEU A 45 0.30 0.92 -19.15
N ASN A 46 0.78 -0.12 -19.86
CA ASN A 46 1.61 -1.15 -19.26
C ASN A 46 2.94 -0.62 -18.74
N GLN A 47 3.57 0.30 -19.47
CA GLN A 47 4.78 0.98 -19.00
C GLN A 47 4.50 1.83 -17.76
N SER A 48 3.38 2.56 -17.75
CA SER A 48 2.98 3.42 -16.64
C SER A 48 2.70 2.59 -15.38
N VAL A 49 1.93 1.51 -15.49
CA VAL A 49 1.61 0.62 -14.37
C VAL A 49 2.86 -0.07 -13.82
N SER A 50 3.84 -0.37 -14.66
CA SER A 50 5.08 -1.05 -14.24
C SER A 50 6.11 -0.11 -13.60
N MET A 51 6.16 1.16 -14.02
CA MET A 51 7.24 2.09 -13.64
C MET A 51 6.80 3.17 -12.65
N LEU A 52 5.52 3.54 -12.63
CA LEU A 52 5.00 4.55 -11.71
C LEU A 52 4.58 3.95 -10.38
N THR A 53 4.73 4.72 -9.31
CA THR A 53 4.05 4.41 -8.06
C THR A 53 2.53 4.58 -8.25
N GLY A 54 1.73 3.77 -7.54
CA GLY A 54 0.27 3.90 -7.60
C GLY A 54 -0.20 5.31 -7.24
N SER A 55 0.43 5.95 -6.24
CA SER A 55 0.15 7.33 -5.85
C SER A 55 0.43 8.35 -6.95
N ASP A 56 1.54 8.22 -7.67
CA ASP A 56 1.87 9.14 -8.76
C ASP A 56 0.91 8.96 -9.94
N PHE A 57 0.55 7.72 -10.26
CA PHE A 57 -0.41 7.41 -11.32
C PHE A 57 -1.77 8.08 -11.03
N VAL A 58 -2.29 7.91 -9.81
CA VAL A 58 -3.54 8.53 -9.38
C VAL A 58 -3.43 10.05 -9.36
N ARG A 59 -2.33 10.61 -8.86
CA ARG A 59 -2.10 12.07 -8.81
C ARG A 59 -2.01 12.71 -10.19
N LEU A 60 -1.43 12.01 -11.17
CA LEU A 60 -1.35 12.47 -12.55
C LEU A 60 -2.72 12.51 -13.24
N LEU A 61 -3.60 11.55 -13.01
CA LEU A 61 -4.96 11.56 -13.56
C LEU A 61 -5.90 12.47 -12.75
N GLY A 62 -5.68 12.53 -11.44
CA GLY A 62 -6.61 13.04 -10.44
C GLY A 62 -7.57 11.94 -9.99
N GLU A 63 -7.87 11.91 -8.69
CA GLU A 63 -8.65 10.84 -8.05
C GLU A 63 -10.00 10.56 -8.73
N ARG A 64 -10.80 11.61 -8.99
CA ARG A 64 -12.10 11.45 -9.67
C ARG A 64 -11.95 10.79 -11.04
N LYS A 65 -11.03 11.30 -11.85
CA LYS A 65 -10.83 10.82 -13.22
C LYS A 65 -10.26 9.40 -13.23
N PHE A 66 -9.38 9.09 -12.28
CA PHE A 66 -8.87 7.74 -12.07
C PHE A 66 -10.00 6.77 -11.70
N ALA A 67 -10.88 7.15 -10.77
CA ALA A 67 -12.02 6.33 -10.37
C ALA A 67 -12.95 5.99 -11.56
N ASP A 68 -13.19 6.95 -12.43
CA ASP A 68 -14.05 6.76 -13.61
C ASP A 68 -13.40 5.86 -14.67
N ILE A 69 -12.12 6.09 -14.98
CA ILE A 69 -11.45 5.47 -16.13
C ILE A 69 -10.88 4.10 -15.80
N TRP A 70 -10.38 3.88 -14.57
CA TRP A 70 -9.67 2.66 -14.21
C TRP A 70 -10.48 1.39 -14.48
N LYS A 71 -11.79 1.42 -14.21
CA LYS A 71 -12.70 0.30 -14.49
C LYS A 71 -12.66 -0.16 -15.95
N GLY A 72 -12.50 0.77 -16.90
CA GLY A 72 -12.47 0.48 -18.33
C GLY A 72 -11.12 0.01 -18.84
N ILE A 73 -10.02 0.47 -18.24
CA ILE A 73 -8.66 0.23 -18.76
C ILE A 73 -7.89 -0.88 -18.01
N ARG A 74 -8.35 -1.29 -16.82
CA ARG A 74 -7.62 -2.27 -15.98
C ARG A 74 -7.41 -3.64 -16.62
N ASP A 75 -8.25 -4.00 -17.58
CA ASP A 75 -8.17 -5.30 -18.27
C ASP A 75 -7.18 -5.29 -19.44
N ASP A 76 -6.73 -4.11 -19.87
CA ASP A 76 -5.66 -3.94 -20.86
C ASP A 76 -4.24 -4.03 -20.25
N VAL A 77 -4.15 -4.21 -18.94
CA VAL A 77 -2.89 -4.41 -18.23
C VAL A 77 -2.41 -5.86 -18.40
N ASP A 78 -1.21 -6.00 -18.98
CA ASP A 78 -0.48 -7.25 -19.14
C ASP A 78 -0.04 -7.81 -17.78
N CYS A 79 -0.79 -8.81 -17.32
CA CYS A 79 -0.54 -9.50 -16.06
C CYS A 79 0.49 -10.63 -16.17
N ASN A 80 1.03 -10.91 -17.37
CA ASN A 80 2.07 -11.93 -17.54
C ASN A 80 3.39 -11.51 -16.90
N ARG A 81 3.64 -10.20 -16.79
CA ARG A 81 4.81 -9.64 -16.13
C ARG A 81 4.52 -9.37 -14.66
N THR A 82 5.44 -9.77 -13.77
CA THR A 82 5.29 -9.57 -12.32
C THR A 82 5.05 -8.11 -11.95
N ALA A 83 5.78 -7.17 -12.56
CA ALA A 83 5.61 -5.74 -12.33
C ALA A 83 4.21 -5.23 -12.73
N GLY A 84 3.73 -5.61 -13.92
CA GLY A 84 2.39 -5.24 -14.40
C GLY A 84 1.28 -5.81 -13.51
N ARG A 85 1.41 -7.08 -13.10
CA ARG A 85 0.48 -7.73 -12.16
C ARG A 85 0.46 -7.03 -10.78
N GLN A 86 1.62 -6.73 -10.21
CA GLN A 86 1.71 -6.04 -8.93
C GLN A 86 1.15 -4.61 -9.02
N GLY A 87 1.49 -3.88 -10.09
CA GLY A 87 0.95 -2.55 -10.35
C GLY A 87 -0.57 -2.56 -10.50
N LYS A 88 -1.14 -3.53 -11.22
CA LYS A 88 -2.60 -3.73 -11.32
C LYS A 88 -3.24 -3.93 -9.94
N VAL A 89 -2.69 -4.83 -9.12
CA VAL A 89 -3.22 -5.09 -7.76
C VAL A 89 -3.19 -3.83 -6.90
N ILE A 90 -2.09 -3.06 -6.94
CA ILE A 90 -1.98 -1.80 -6.18
C ILE A 90 -3.02 -0.79 -6.65
N LEU A 91 -3.19 -0.63 -7.97
CA LEU A 91 -4.16 0.31 -8.54
C LEU A 91 -5.61 -0.14 -8.31
N ASP A 92 -5.92 -1.44 -8.34
CA ASP A 92 -7.23 -1.98 -7.95
C ASP A 92 -7.53 -1.72 -6.47
N GLY A 93 -6.51 -1.82 -5.61
CA GLY A 93 -6.59 -1.43 -4.20
C GLY A 93 -6.89 0.06 -4.04
N LEU A 94 -6.13 0.93 -4.72
CA LEU A 94 -6.35 2.38 -4.69
C LEU A 94 -7.70 2.77 -5.29
N TRP A 95 -8.15 2.11 -6.35
CA TRP A 95 -9.46 2.35 -6.95
C TRP A 95 -10.58 1.99 -5.98
N SER A 96 -10.47 0.83 -5.32
CA SER A 96 -11.41 0.44 -4.27
C SER A 96 -11.44 1.49 -3.15
N TRP A 97 -10.27 2.00 -2.74
CA TRP A 97 -10.16 3.05 -1.72
C TRP A 97 -10.93 4.31 -2.11
N VAL A 98 -10.70 4.81 -3.33
CA VAL A 98 -11.34 6.03 -3.82
C VAL A 98 -12.86 5.84 -3.95
N MET A 99 -13.31 4.66 -4.38
CA MET A 99 -14.74 4.38 -4.63
C MET A 99 -15.55 4.15 -3.36
N THR A 100 -14.99 3.47 -2.36
CA THR A 100 -15.73 3.06 -1.15
C THR A 100 -15.33 3.84 0.10
N GLY A 101 -14.26 4.64 0.03
CA GLY A 101 -13.57 5.18 1.21
C GLY A 101 -12.87 4.10 2.04
N PHE A 102 -12.84 2.86 1.54
CA PHE A 102 -12.42 1.67 2.28
C PHE A 102 -11.72 0.70 1.32
N ALA A 103 -10.41 0.89 1.11
CA ALA A 103 -9.57 -0.20 0.64
C ALA A 103 -8.99 -0.86 1.87
N PHE A 104 -9.09 -2.20 1.92
CA PHE A 104 -8.35 -3.10 2.78
C PHE A 104 -7.69 -2.38 3.97
N GLY A 105 -8.36 -2.42 5.12
CA GLY A 105 -7.86 -1.86 6.37
C GLY A 105 -6.56 -2.55 6.81
N ASN A 106 -5.46 -2.23 6.14
CA ASN A 106 -4.19 -2.14 6.81
C ASN A 106 -4.22 -0.76 7.42
N GLN A 107 -4.52 -0.70 8.72
CA GLN A 107 -4.19 0.46 9.52
C GLN A 107 -2.75 0.84 9.11
N ASN A 108 -2.57 1.97 8.43
CA ASN A 108 -1.26 2.57 8.27
C ASN A 108 -0.86 2.98 9.69
N ILE A 109 -0.33 2.03 10.45
CA ILE A 109 0.29 2.32 11.72
C ILE A 109 1.62 2.96 11.33
N ASN A 110 1.56 4.26 11.07
CA ASN A 110 2.73 5.08 10.91
C ASN A 110 3.33 5.18 12.32
N ILE A 111 4.25 4.27 12.64
CA ILE A 111 4.93 4.31 13.93
C ILE A 111 6.02 5.37 13.80
N ASP A 112 5.64 6.62 14.03
CA ASP A 112 6.55 7.79 14.09
C ASP A 112 7.59 7.70 15.21
N LYS A 113 7.57 6.60 15.99
CA LYS A 113 8.49 6.38 17.10
C LYS A 113 9.62 5.45 16.66
N PRO A 114 10.88 5.73 17.02
CA PRO A 114 12.00 4.85 16.69
C PRO A 114 11.84 3.50 17.37
N MET A 115 11.41 2.51 16.59
CA MET A 115 11.32 1.12 17.03
C MET A 115 12.54 0.34 16.57
N SER A 116 13.08 -0.50 17.46
CA SER A 116 14.05 -1.49 17.06
C SER A 116 13.44 -2.47 16.06
N ARG A 117 14.28 -3.07 15.19
CA ARG A 117 13.85 -4.09 14.22
C ARG A 117 13.07 -5.22 14.89
N GLN A 118 13.47 -5.60 16.10
CA GLN A 118 12.84 -6.67 16.87
C GLN A 118 11.46 -6.28 17.39
N LEU A 119 11.31 -5.05 17.90
CA LEU A 119 10.03 -4.53 18.36
C LEU A 119 9.02 -4.44 17.21
N LYS A 120 9.47 -4.07 16.00
CA LYS A 120 8.64 -4.05 14.79
C LYS A 120 8.15 -5.44 14.41
N LEU A 121 9.01 -6.46 14.50
CA LEU A 121 8.64 -7.85 14.21
C LEU A 121 7.56 -8.35 15.17
N THR A 122 7.74 -8.14 16.48
CA THR A 122 6.73 -8.49 17.50
C THR A 122 5.40 -7.77 17.24
N TYR A 123 5.45 -6.49 16.85
CA TYR A 123 4.25 -5.72 16.52
C TYR A 123 3.51 -6.26 15.29
N LEU A 124 4.24 -6.52 14.20
CA LEU A 124 3.66 -7.05 12.96
C LEU A 124 3.03 -8.42 13.19
N ASP A 125 3.66 -9.31 13.97
CA ASP A 125 3.08 -10.62 14.31
C ASP A 125 1.75 -10.46 15.05
N ILE A 126 1.67 -9.54 16.00
CA ILE A 126 0.43 -9.25 16.75
C ILE A 126 -0.64 -8.63 15.84
N CYS A 127 -0.27 -7.81 14.87
CA CYS A 127 -1.22 -7.21 13.92
C CYS A 127 -1.74 -8.24 12.90
N GLN A 128 -0.93 -9.21 12.52
CA GLN A 128 -1.28 -10.21 11.51
C GLN A 128 -2.37 -11.17 11.99
N TYR A 129 -2.51 -11.36 13.30
CA TYR A 129 -3.46 -12.31 13.87
C TYR A 129 -4.32 -11.67 14.95
N SER A 130 -5.64 -11.75 14.80
CA SER A 130 -6.58 -11.28 15.81
C SER A 130 -6.53 -12.18 17.06
N ALA A 131 -6.12 -11.60 18.19
CA ALA A 131 -6.23 -12.17 19.55
C ALA A 131 -5.34 -13.38 19.87
N ARG A 132 -4.03 -13.14 20.03
CA ARG A 132 -3.04 -14.14 20.49
C ARG A 132 -2.55 -13.87 21.90
N ASN A 133 -2.17 -14.92 22.63
CA ASN A 133 -1.47 -14.75 23.90
C ASN A 133 0.06 -14.60 23.70
N ILE A 134 0.76 -14.04 24.69
CA ILE A 134 2.21 -13.76 24.60
C ILE A 134 3.03 -15.03 24.31
N TYR A 135 2.60 -16.19 24.81
CA TYR A 135 3.31 -17.45 24.58
C TYR A 135 3.23 -17.90 23.11
N GLN A 136 2.08 -17.71 22.46
CA GLN A 136 1.91 -17.97 21.04
C GLN A 136 2.79 -17.04 20.21
N VAL A 137 2.82 -15.75 20.55
CA VAL A 137 3.70 -14.77 19.88
C VAL A 137 5.16 -15.19 20.03
N ALA A 138 5.61 -15.54 21.24
CA ALA A 138 7.00 -15.95 21.48
C ALA A 138 7.40 -17.23 20.73
N ARG A 139 6.49 -18.20 20.64
CA ARG A 139 6.68 -19.43 19.87
C ARG A 139 6.83 -19.14 18.38
N ASP A 140 5.95 -18.32 17.82
CA ASP A 140 5.87 -18.11 16.38
C ASP A 140 7.01 -17.25 15.85
N ILE A 141 7.42 -16.23 16.59
CA ILE A 141 8.60 -15.43 16.23
C ILE A 141 9.93 -16.10 16.64
N ASN A 142 9.85 -17.30 17.26
CA ASN A 142 10.98 -18.07 17.78
C ASN A 142 11.93 -17.22 18.65
N ARG A 143 11.39 -16.51 19.65
CA ARG A 143 12.17 -15.69 20.58
C ARG A 143 11.87 -16.03 22.05
N PRO A 144 12.85 -15.82 22.96
CA PRO A 144 12.64 -16.06 24.38
C PRO A 144 11.50 -15.20 24.95
N TYR A 145 10.61 -15.83 25.72
CA TYR A 145 9.42 -15.19 26.32
C TYR A 145 9.74 -13.85 26.99
N ASN A 146 10.80 -13.77 27.80
CA ASN A 146 11.16 -12.54 28.52
C ASN A 146 11.35 -11.34 27.58
N ARG A 147 12.00 -11.56 26.42
CA ARG A 147 12.23 -10.50 25.43
C ARG A 147 10.92 -10.08 24.75
N VAL A 148 10.03 -11.02 24.49
CA VAL A 148 8.72 -10.75 23.90
C VAL A 148 7.82 -10.02 24.89
N TYR A 149 7.89 -10.38 26.17
CA TYR A 149 7.19 -9.69 27.24
C TYR A 149 7.62 -8.22 27.34
N ASP A 150 8.93 -7.94 27.32
CA ASP A 150 9.46 -6.56 27.31
C ASP A 150 8.97 -5.77 26.08
N ASP A 151 8.99 -6.40 24.91
CA ASP A 151 8.50 -5.81 23.66
C ASP A 151 7.00 -5.50 23.73
N VAL A 152 6.18 -6.43 24.23
CA VAL A 152 4.73 -6.26 24.40
C VAL A 152 4.44 -5.13 25.38
N LYS A 153 5.12 -5.08 26.52
CA LYS A 153 4.95 -4.01 27.50
C LYS A 153 5.27 -2.65 26.90
N ARG A 154 6.38 -2.55 26.15
CA ARG A 154 6.76 -1.32 25.44
C ARG A 154 5.72 -0.93 24.38
N LEU A 155 5.15 -1.89 23.66
CA LEU A 155 4.10 -1.63 22.66
C LEU A 155 2.80 -1.16 23.31
N GLN A 156 2.46 -1.65 24.50
CA GLN A 156 1.33 -1.17 25.30
C GLN A 156 1.57 0.26 25.80
N GLU A 157 2.76 0.55 26.35
CA GLU A 157 3.14 1.90 26.80
C GLU A 157 3.07 2.93 25.67
N ILE A 158 3.42 2.51 24.45
CA ILE A 158 3.36 3.36 23.25
C ILE A 158 1.92 3.53 22.73
N GLY A 159 0.97 2.71 23.20
CA GLY A 159 -0.44 2.74 22.80
C GLY A 159 -0.74 1.99 21.51
N LEU A 160 0.14 1.11 21.05
CA LEU A 160 0.00 0.37 19.78
C LEU A 160 -0.74 -0.96 19.93
N ILE A 161 -0.75 -1.53 21.14
CA ILE A 161 -1.39 -2.81 21.44
C ILE A 161 -2.24 -2.68 22.70
N LYS A 162 -3.40 -3.33 22.68
CA LYS A 162 -4.27 -3.54 23.83
C LYS A 162 -4.13 -4.98 24.31
N ALA A 163 -4.07 -5.14 25.63
CA ALA A 163 -4.10 -6.43 26.29
C ALA A 163 -5.46 -6.61 26.97
N LEU A 164 -6.23 -7.58 26.51
CA LEU A 164 -7.54 -7.89 27.05
C LEU A 164 -7.47 -9.20 27.84
N PRO A 165 -7.99 -9.22 29.09
CA PRO A 165 -8.12 -10.47 29.82
C PRO A 165 -9.17 -11.36 29.14
N SER A 166 -8.84 -12.63 28.95
CA SER A 166 -9.73 -13.65 28.40
C SER A 166 -9.57 -14.96 29.16
N ILE A 167 -10.52 -15.86 29.01
CA ILE A 167 -10.46 -17.20 29.58
C ILE A 167 -10.35 -18.19 28.43
N GLN A 168 -9.19 -18.83 28.30
CA GLN A 168 -8.97 -19.91 27.33
C GLN A 168 -8.72 -21.21 28.10
N ALA A 169 -9.46 -22.27 27.77
CA ALA A 169 -9.35 -23.58 28.40
C ALA A 169 -9.39 -23.54 29.95
N GLY A 170 -10.26 -22.68 30.52
CA GLY A 170 -10.42 -22.52 31.97
C GLY A 170 -9.30 -21.75 32.68
N ARG A 171 -8.31 -21.23 31.95
CA ARG A 171 -7.23 -20.39 32.50
C ARG A 171 -7.37 -18.95 32.05
N LYS A 172 -7.09 -18.01 32.96
CA LYS A 172 -6.99 -16.58 32.62
C LYS A 172 -5.76 -16.38 31.73
N VAL A 173 -5.97 -15.88 30.52
CA VAL A 173 -4.92 -15.52 29.57
C VAL A 173 -5.08 -14.08 29.14
N THR A 174 -3.97 -13.44 28.83
CA THR A 174 -3.97 -12.08 28.29
C THR A 174 -3.87 -12.19 26.77
N LEU A 175 -4.91 -11.73 26.07
CA LEU A 175 -4.93 -11.66 24.62
C LEU A 175 -4.45 -10.29 24.17
N LEU A 176 -3.56 -10.31 23.18
CA LEU A 176 -2.99 -9.14 22.55
C LEU A 176 -3.75 -8.86 21.26
N SER A 177 -4.08 -7.59 21.07
CA SER A 177 -4.71 -7.07 19.85
C SER A 177 -4.09 -5.73 19.51
N ALA A 178 -3.94 -5.42 18.22
CA ALA A 178 -3.60 -4.08 17.78
C ALA A 178 -4.64 -3.08 18.30
N ALA A 179 -4.19 -1.88 18.69
CA ALA A 179 -5.03 -0.86 19.32
C ALA A 179 -6.05 -0.23 18.37
#